data_AF-A0A645IHY6-F1
#
_entry.id   AF-A0A645IHY6-F1
#
_cell.length_a   1.000
_cell.length_b   1.000
_cell.length_c   1.000
_cell.angle_alpha   90.00
_cell.angle_beta   90.00
_cell.angle_gamma   90.00
#
_symmetry.space_group_name_H-M   'P 1'
#
loop_
_entity.id
_entity.type
_entity.pdbx_description
1 polymer ?
#
loop_
_entity_poly.entity_id
_entity_poly.type
_entity_poly.pdbx_seq_one_letter_code
_entity_poly.pdbx_strand_id
1 'polypeptide(L)'
;MNHKHLIAGGLSNIILIKETVYDGCFFDLSSIVIMPIFELITFGVEAVLKRNKTPPKQSCYCWIPIYYTNDLAVMVPVIAEGDTPQKAMKGGDAIIINPFNGEVSHTF
;
A
#
# COMPACT_ATOMS: atom_id res chain seq x y z
N MET A 1 18.64 5.21 -36.71
CA MET A 1 17.84 5.18 -35.47
C MET A 1 18.07 3.82 -34.82
N ASN A 2 18.47 3.79 -33.55
CA ASN A 2 18.84 2.55 -32.84
C ASN A 2 17.79 2.28 -31.76
N HIS A 3 16.85 1.38 -32.02
CA HIS A 3 15.80 0.96 -31.08
C HIS A 3 16.31 -0.14 -30.15
N LYS A 4 17.45 0.08 -29.50
CA LYS A 4 18.00 -0.86 -28.53
C LYS A 4 17.52 -0.47 -27.14
N HIS A 5 16.71 -1.37 -26.57
CA HIS A 5 16.27 -1.45 -25.17
C HIS A 5 14.95 -0.74 -24.79
N LEU A 6 13.90 -1.00 -25.57
CA LEU A 6 12.55 -1.12 -24.99
C LEU A 6 12.40 -2.55 -24.45
N ILE A 7 12.89 -2.81 -23.25
CA ILE A 7 12.46 -3.98 -22.48
C ILE A 7 11.54 -3.42 -21.39
N ALA A 8 10.25 -3.27 -21.74
CA ALA A 8 9.19 -3.13 -20.76
C ALA A 8 9.02 -4.50 -20.06
N GLY A 9 9.95 -4.82 -19.16
CA GLY A 9 10.04 -6.11 -18.47
C GLY A 9 10.21 -5.91 -16.98
N GLY A 10 9.26 -5.26 -16.33
CA GLY A 10 9.16 -5.24 -14.88
C GLY A 10 8.44 -6.50 -14.38
N LEU A 11 8.99 -7.15 -13.35
CA LEU A 11 8.27 -8.18 -12.60
C LEU A 11 7.17 -7.48 -11.78
N SER A 12 5.94 -7.52 -12.27
CA SER A 12 4.79 -7.01 -11.53
C SER A 12 4.31 -8.05 -10.53
N ASN A 13 4.34 -7.70 -9.24
CA ASN A 13 3.63 -8.47 -8.22
C ASN A 13 2.18 -8.00 -8.17
N ILE A 14 1.26 -8.96 -8.29
CA ILE A 14 -0.19 -8.71 -8.24
C ILE A 14 -0.72 -9.31 -6.94
N ILE A 15 -1.33 -8.47 -6.10
CA ILE A 15 -2.04 -8.91 -4.90
C ILE A 15 -3.53 -8.81 -5.17
N LEU A 16 -4.20 -9.97 -5.14
CA LEU A 16 -5.65 -10.06 -5.27
C LEU A 16 -6.29 -9.97 -3.89
N ILE A 17 -7.07 -8.92 -3.65
CA ILE A 17 -7.83 -8.74 -2.40
C ILE A 17 -9.31 -8.97 -2.71
N LYS A 18 -9.83 -10.06 -2.14
CA LYS A 18 -11.22 -10.52 -2.34
C LYS A 18 -12.21 -9.88 -1.38
N GLU A 19 -11.76 -9.57 -0.17
CA GLU A 19 -12.58 -9.01 0.89
C GLU A 19 -11.88 -7.79 1.49
N THR A 20 -12.61 -6.69 1.60
CA THR A 20 -12.12 -5.42 2.17
C THR A 20 -12.80 -5.08 3.49
N VAL A 21 -13.66 -5.97 3.99
CA VAL A 21 -14.33 -5.86 5.28
C VAL A 21 -14.10 -7.15 6.07
N TYR A 22 -13.75 -7.04 7.34
CA TYR A 22 -13.66 -8.15 8.27
C TYR A 22 -14.02 -7.68 9.67
N ASP A 23 -14.94 -8.37 10.35
CA ASP A 23 -15.34 -8.09 11.73
C ASP A 23 -15.68 -6.61 12.02
N GLY A 24 -16.51 -6.00 11.15
CA GLY A 24 -16.90 -4.60 11.26
C GLY A 24 -15.78 -3.58 10.98
N CYS A 25 -14.60 -4.05 10.56
CA CYS A 25 -13.48 -3.22 10.14
C CYS A 25 -13.38 -3.21 8.62
N PHE A 26 -13.07 -2.04 8.05
CA PHE A 26 -12.82 -1.85 6.63
C PHE A 26 -11.34 -1.55 6.37
N PHE A 27 -10.76 -2.28 5.41
CA PHE A 27 -9.42 -2.07 4.89
C PHE A 27 -9.49 -1.04 3.76
N ASP A 28 -9.11 0.21 4.04
CA ASP A 28 -9.22 1.28 3.05
C ASP A 28 -8.05 1.29 2.07
N LEU A 29 -8.18 0.43 1.05
CA LEU A 29 -7.21 0.28 -0.03
C LEU A 29 -7.03 1.56 -0.87
N SER A 30 -7.99 2.50 -0.83
CA SER A 30 -7.83 3.79 -1.52
C SER A 30 -6.82 4.72 -0.84
N SER A 31 -6.44 4.42 0.40
CA SER A 31 -5.50 5.19 1.21
C SER A 31 -4.21 4.42 1.51
N ILE A 32 -3.83 3.47 0.64
CA ILE A 32 -2.54 2.76 0.75
C ILE A 32 -1.38 3.73 0.76
N VAL A 33 -0.40 3.46 1.63
CA VAL A 33 0.89 4.15 1.64
C VAL A 33 2.02 3.13 1.65
N ILE A 34 3.15 3.50 1.04
CA ILE A 34 4.36 2.68 0.99
C ILE A 34 5.37 3.31 1.93
N MET A 35 5.92 2.52 2.86
CA MET A 35 6.83 3.02 3.89
C MET A 35 8.06 2.14 4.06
N PRO A 36 9.24 2.73 4.37
CA PRO A 36 10.42 1.96 4.71
C PRO A 36 10.22 1.15 6.00
N ILE A 37 10.48 -0.15 5.93
CA ILE A 37 10.39 -1.07 7.07
C ILE A 37 11.31 -0.61 8.21
N PHE A 38 12.53 -0.16 7.87
CA PHE A 38 13.47 0.34 8.86
C PHE A 38 12.91 1.53 9.66
N GLU A 39 12.21 2.45 8.98
CA GLU A 39 11.58 3.59 9.65
C GLU A 39 10.38 3.16 10.49
N LEU A 40 9.57 2.23 10.00
CA LEU A 40 8.45 1.66 10.76
C LEU A 40 8.93 1.01 12.06
N ILE A 41 10.03 0.24 12.01
CA ILE A 41 10.63 -0.40 13.19
C ILE A 41 11.23 0.64 14.15
N THR A 42 11.94 1.63 13.62
CA THR A 42 12.71 2.57 14.44
C THR A 42 11.82 3.64 15.09
N PHE A 43 10.83 4.15 14.35
CA PHE A 43 10.05 5.32 14.76
C PHE A 43 8.58 5.00 15.07
N GLY A 44 8.10 3.82 14.65
CA GLY A 44 6.69 3.47 14.74
C GLY A 44 5.83 4.15 13.68
N VAL A 45 4.67 3.55 13.40
CA VAL A 45 3.75 3.92 12.32
C VAL A 45 3.36 5.40 12.36
N GLU A 46 2.94 5.91 13.52
CA GLU A 46 2.45 7.29 13.65
C GLU A 46 3.51 8.34 13.31
N ALA A 47 4.76 8.11 13.75
CA ALA A 47 5.85 9.03 13.50
C ALA A 47 6.20 9.07 12.00
N VAL A 48 6.19 7.91 11.33
CA VAL A 48 6.46 7.81 9.89
C VAL A 48 5.35 8.47 9.08
N LEU A 49 4.07 8.27 9.44
CA LEU A 49 2.93 8.96 8.82
C LEU A 49 3.04 10.49 8.90
N LYS A 50 3.39 11.01 10.09
CA LYS A 50 3.59 12.45 10.31
C LYS A 50 4.71 13.01 9.43
N ARG A 51 5.84 12.30 9.32
CA ARG A 51 6.97 12.69 8.47
C ARG A 51 6.61 12.71 6.98
N ASN A 52 5.82 11.74 6.54
CA ASN A 52 5.36 11.63 5.15
C ASN A 52 4.19 12.57 4.81
N LYS A 53 3.81 13.48 5.72
CA LYS A 53 2.68 14.41 5.57
C LYS A 53 1.38 13.70 5.21
N THR A 54 1.25 12.43 5.58
CA THR A 54 0.00 11.69 5.43
C THR A 54 -0.92 12.17 6.54
N PRO A 55 -2.06 12.83 6.22
CA PRO A 55 -2.93 13.34 7.26
C PRO A 55 -3.46 12.17 8.09
N PRO A 56 -3.41 12.24 9.43
CA PRO A 56 -4.05 11.23 10.25
C PRO A 56 -5.55 11.25 9.97
N LYS A 57 -6.10 10.13 9.47
CA LYS A 57 -7.55 9.96 9.39
C LYS A 57 -8.10 9.88 10.82
N GLN A 58 -9.04 10.76 11.16
CA GLN A 58 -9.67 10.83 12.47
C GLN A 58 -10.36 9.53 12.90
N SER A 59 -10.69 8.64 11.95
CA SER A 59 -11.37 7.35 12.17
C SER A 59 -10.47 6.12 11.98
N CYS A 60 -9.14 6.28 11.95
CA CYS A 60 -8.22 5.14 11.79
C CYS A 60 -7.97 4.43 13.12
N TYR A 61 -8.29 3.13 13.19
CA TYR A 61 -7.96 2.28 14.33
C TYR A 61 -6.47 1.92 14.36
N CYS A 62 -5.95 1.46 13.21
CA CYS A 62 -4.56 1.09 13.06
C CYS A 62 -4.17 1.04 11.58
N TRP A 63 -2.88 0.96 11.31
CA TRP A 63 -2.37 0.62 9.99
C TRP A 63 -1.79 -0.78 10.02
N ILE A 64 -2.15 -1.60 9.04
CA ILE A 64 -1.61 -2.95 8.89
C ILE A 64 -0.75 -3.05 7.63
N PRO A 65 0.37 -3.78 7.69
CA PRO A 65 1.11 -4.18 6.51
C PRO A 65 0.34 -5.31 5.81
N ILE A 66 0.01 -5.12 4.53
CA ILE A 66 -0.62 -6.17 3.71
C ILE A 66 0.37 -6.86 2.76
N TYR A 67 1.57 -6.28 2.62
CA TYR A 67 2.64 -6.82 1.79
C TYR A 67 3.99 -6.23 2.19
N TYR A 68 5.03 -7.05 2.06
CA TYR A 68 6.43 -6.65 2.25
C TYR A 68 7.22 -6.97 1.00
N THR A 69 8.15 -6.10 0.64
CA THR A 69 9.16 -6.42 -0.37
C THR A 69 10.42 -5.59 -0.15
N ASN A 70 11.57 -6.23 -0.30
CA ASN A 70 12.87 -5.63 -0.04
C ASN A 70 12.88 -4.93 1.34
N ASP A 71 12.91 -3.61 1.34
CA ASP A 71 12.96 -2.71 2.49
C ASP A 71 11.67 -1.89 2.68
N LEU A 72 10.60 -2.20 1.94
CA LEU A 72 9.34 -1.46 1.94
C LEU A 72 8.15 -2.33 2.39
N ALA A 73 7.19 -1.68 3.05
CA ALA A 73 5.90 -2.25 3.41
C ALA A 73 4.76 -1.48 2.75
N VAL A 74 3.76 -2.20 2.24
CA VAL A 74 2.49 -1.66 1.77
C VAL A 74 1.55 -1.61 2.96
N MET A 75 1.27 -0.42 3.44
CA MET A 75 0.46 -0.17 4.64
C MET A 75 -0.95 0.26 4.25
N VAL A 76 -1.95 -0.35 4.87
CA VAL A 76 -3.38 -0.03 4.69
C VAL A 76 -3.95 0.47 6.01
N PRO A 77 -4.71 1.59 6.01
CA PRO A 77 -5.45 2.01 7.19
C PRO A 77 -6.69 1.15 7.38
N VAL A 78 -6.93 0.77 8.63
CA VAL A 78 -8.13 0.07 9.07
C VAL A 78 -9.04 1.09 9.76
N ILE A 79 -10.27 1.20 9.27
CA ILE A 79 -11.31 2.10 9.82
C ILE A 79 -12.55 1.31 10.19
N ALA A 80 -13.46 1.91 10.95
CA ALA A 80 -14.78 1.31 11.17
C ALA A 80 -15.53 1.19 9.85
N GLU A 81 -16.24 0.08 9.65
CA GLU A 81 -17.07 -0.12 8.45
C GLU A 81 -18.09 1.01 8.28
N GLY A 82 -18.66 1.52 9.38
CA GLY A 82 -19.60 2.65 9.36
C GLY A 82 -18.99 3.98 8.90
N ASP A 83 -17.67 4.13 8.97
CA ASP A 83 -16.94 5.34 8.54
C ASP A 83 -16.47 5.26 7.08
N THR A 84 -16.88 4.21 6.36
CA THR A 84 -16.48 4.02 4.96
C THR A 84 -17.14 5.04 4.02
N PRO A 85 -16.37 5.63 3.09
CA PRO A 85 -16.98 6.37 1.99
C PRO A 85 -17.88 5.43 1.17
N GLN A 86 -19.13 5.82 0.91
CA GLN A 86 -20.10 5.00 0.14
C GLN A 86 -19.59 4.50 -1.23
N LYS A 87 -18.60 5.19 -1.83
CA LYS A 87 -17.93 4.78 -3.08
C LYS A 87 -16.98 3.57 -2.92
N ALA A 88 -16.47 3.31 -1.71
CA ALA A 88 -15.50 2.26 -1.43
C ALA A 88 -16.15 0.91 -1.07
N MET A 89 -17.44 0.91 -0.66
CA MET A 89 -18.18 -0.29 -0.28
C MET A 89 -18.66 -1.15 -1.47
N LYS A 90 -18.57 -0.65 -2.71
CA LYS A 90 -18.88 -1.47 -3.89
C LYS A 90 -17.68 -2.35 -4.20
N GLY A 91 -17.59 -3.46 -3.45
CA GLY A 91 -16.62 -4.53 -3.63
C GLY A 91 -16.62 -5.04 -5.07
N GLY A 92 -15.63 -4.59 -5.82
CA GLY A 92 -15.00 -5.42 -6.84
C GLY A 92 -13.67 -5.88 -6.27
N ASP A 93 -13.21 -7.06 -6.69
CA ASP A 93 -11.85 -7.55 -6.43
C ASP A 93 -10.85 -6.39 -6.61
N ALA A 94 -10.14 -6.03 -5.55
CA ALA A 94 -9.14 -4.98 -5.64
C ALA A 94 -7.81 -5.63 -6.07
N ILE A 95 -7.30 -5.18 -7.22
CA ILE A 95 -6.03 -5.64 -7.78
C ILE A 95 -4.98 -4.57 -7.48
N ILE A 96 -4.05 -4.86 -6.57
CA ILE A 96 -2.86 -4.03 -6.39
C ILE A 96 -1.83 -4.54 -7.40
N ILE A 97 -1.56 -3.75 -8.44
CA ILE A 97 -0.57 -4.06 -9.48
C ILE A 97 0.65 -3.19 -9.23
N ASN A 98 1.79 -3.84 -8.99
CA ASN A 98 3.11 -3.25 -8.92
C ASN A 98 3.23 -1.97 -8.05
N PRO A 99 3.37 -2.09 -6.72
CA PRO A 99 3.60 -0.92 -5.88
C PRO A 99 4.98 -0.24 -6.14
N PHE A 100 5.84 -0.81 -6.98
CA PHE A 100 7.24 -0.40 -7.12
C PHE A 100 7.57 -0.02 -8.57
N ASN A 101 7.82 1.28 -8.79
CA ASN A 101 8.39 1.82 -10.03
C ASN A 101 9.93 1.80 -10.05
N GLY A 102 10.58 1.20 -9.03
CA GLY A 102 12.03 1.09 -9.00
C GLY A 102 12.48 0.03 -9.99
N GLU A 103 13.04 0.43 -11.13
CA GLU A 103 13.86 -0.48 -11.93
C GLU A 103 14.92 -1.09 -11.02
N VAL A 104 14.97 -2.42 -10.95
CA VAL A 104 16.09 -3.13 -10.34
C VAL A 104 17.29 -2.87 -11.24
N SER A 105 18.07 -1.84 -10.94
CA SER A 105 19.35 -1.63 -11.58
C SER A 105 20.28 -2.75 -11.12
N HIS A 106 20.34 -3.84 -11.88
CA HIS A 106 21.42 -4.80 -11.77
C HIS A 106 22.71 -4.11 -12.22
N THR A 107 23.40 -3.46 -11.29
CA THR A 107 24.82 -3.18 -11.43
C THR A 107 25.55 -4.52 -11.31
N PHE A 108 25.92 -5.07 -12.46
CA PHE A 108 26.94 -6.12 -12.58
C PHE A 108 28.34 -5.48 -12.51
#